data_AF-W2NNS2-F1
#
_entry.id   AF-W2NNS2-F1
#
_cell.length_a   1.000
_cell.length_b   1.000
_cell.length_c   1.000
_cell.angle_alpha   90.00
_cell.angle_beta   90.00
_cell.angle_gamma   90.00
#
_symmetry.space_group_name_H-M   'P 1'
#
loop_
_entity.id
_entity.type
_entity.pdbx_description
1 polymer ?
#
loop_
_entity_poly.entity_id
_entity_poly.type
_entity_poly.pdbx_seq_one_letter_code
_entity_poly.pdbx_strand_id
1 'polypeptide(L)'
;FKLYTTKESKQLYIHSKLVIVDDVYVSLGSANWNRRSMTSDTEIGINIVDTELVQSPDNITVNKLARNFRIQKFMEATKLTYDKLDAMTFLEACDALEAAAHDDGTSIIEPYSVEDQAHFDFVPDALRQIVDPDVEEN
;
A
#
# COMPACT_ATOMS: atom_id res chain seq x y z
N PHE A 1 5.68 3.16 12.97
CA PHE A 1 5.26 2.77 11.61
C PHE A 1 4.28 3.83 11.12
N LYS A 2 4.20 4.09 9.81
CA LYS A 2 3.31 5.11 9.23
C LYS A 2 2.28 4.41 8.35
N LEU A 3 1.00 4.66 8.59
CA LEU A 3 -0.10 4.17 7.75
C LEU A 3 -0.87 5.36 7.21
N TYR A 4 -1.35 5.21 5.99
CA TYR A 4 -2.14 6.22 5.31
C TYR A 4 -3.40 5.58 4.74
N THR A 5 -4.47 6.36 4.69
CA THR A 5 -5.70 6.03 3.99
C THR A 5 -6.00 7.12 2.97
N THR A 6 -6.97 6.90 2.09
CA THR A 6 -7.46 7.97 1.22
C THR A 6 -8.38 8.90 1.98
N LYS A 7 -8.24 10.20 1.74
CA LYS A 7 -9.15 11.23 2.23
C LYS A 7 -10.59 10.90 1.87
N GLU A 8 -11.48 10.92 2.86
CA GLU A 8 -12.91 10.64 2.68
C GLU A 8 -13.54 11.49 1.56
N SER A 9 -13.16 12.78 1.49
CA SER A 9 -13.61 13.73 0.48
C SER A 9 -13.32 13.32 -0.98
N LYS A 10 -12.39 12.38 -1.21
CA LYS A 10 -12.06 11.87 -2.54
C LYS A 10 -12.96 10.71 -2.97
N GLN A 11 -13.69 10.09 -2.04
CA GLN A 11 -14.56 8.94 -2.29
C GLN A 11 -13.87 7.82 -3.09
N LEU A 12 -12.59 7.57 -2.78
CA LEU A 12 -11.79 6.55 -3.44
C LEU A 12 -11.86 5.24 -2.66
N TYR A 13 -12.03 4.14 -3.39
CA TYR A 13 -12.01 2.81 -2.82
C TYR A 13 -10.72 2.09 -3.20
N ILE A 14 -9.90 1.72 -2.20
CA ILE A 14 -8.66 0.98 -2.42
C ILE A 14 -8.99 -0.51 -2.55
N HIS A 15 -9.10 -0.97 -3.79
CA HIS A 15 -9.29 -2.39 -4.10
C HIS A 15 -7.99 -3.11 -4.51
N SER A 16 -6.85 -2.43 -4.52
CA SER A 16 -5.57 -3.01 -4.87
C SER A 16 -5.09 -4.02 -3.84
N LYS A 17 -4.48 -5.12 -4.30
CA LYS A 17 -3.71 -6.04 -3.47
C LYS A 17 -2.32 -6.15 -4.08
N LEU A 18 -1.43 -5.35 -3.53
CA LEU A 18 -0.13 -5.05 -4.10
C LEU A 18 0.88 -4.92 -2.97
N VAL A 19 2.06 -5.48 -3.17
CA VAL A 19 3.21 -5.28 -2.30
C VAL A 19 4.42 -4.89 -3.14
N ILE A 20 5.16 -3.87 -2.70
CA ILE A 20 6.46 -3.50 -3.25
C ILE A 20 7.47 -3.62 -2.10
N VAL A 21 8.61 -4.26 -2.35
CA VAL A 21 9.67 -4.41 -1.37
C VAL A 21 10.99 -3.92 -1.97
N ASP A 22 11.64 -3.00 -1.27
CA ASP A 22 12.99 -2.48 -1.52
C ASP A 22 13.28 -1.97 -2.95
N ASP A 23 12.25 -1.57 -3.70
CA ASP A 23 12.35 -1.30 -5.14
C ASP A 23 13.00 -2.48 -5.93
N VAL A 24 12.85 -3.72 -5.45
CA VAL A 24 13.38 -4.95 -6.09
C VAL A 24 12.26 -5.94 -6.42
N TYR A 25 11.21 -5.98 -5.61
CA TYR A 25 10.13 -6.95 -5.75
C TYR A 25 8.77 -6.27 -5.85
N VAL A 26 7.94 -6.72 -6.79
CA VAL A 26 6.52 -6.33 -6.88
C VAL A 26 5.65 -7.59 -6.91
N SER A 27 4.71 -7.69 -5.98
CA SER A 27 3.63 -8.67 -6.01
C SER A 27 2.33 -7.97 -6.34
N LEU A 28 1.60 -8.48 -7.32
CA LEU A 28 0.28 -7.99 -7.72
C LEU A 28 -0.66 -9.19 -7.88
N GLY A 29 -1.87 -9.13 -7.32
CA GLY A 29 -2.83 -10.21 -7.46
C GLY A 29 -4.22 -9.88 -6.96
N SER A 30 -5.03 -10.92 -6.83
CA SER A 30 -6.38 -10.85 -6.27
C SER A 30 -6.44 -11.06 -4.75
N ALA A 31 -5.43 -11.73 -4.18
CA ALA A 31 -5.40 -12.10 -2.77
C ALA A 31 -5.37 -10.89 -1.83
N ASN A 32 -6.41 -10.71 -1.02
CA ASN A 32 -6.39 -9.77 0.10
C ASN A 32 -5.40 -10.23 1.17
N TRP A 33 -4.93 -9.31 1.99
CA TRP A 33 -4.09 -9.65 3.14
C TRP A 33 -4.94 -10.05 4.35
N ASN A 34 -5.68 -11.14 4.19
CA ASN A 34 -6.52 -11.75 5.22
C ASN A 34 -6.39 -13.28 5.15
N ARG A 35 -6.90 -14.01 6.15
CA ARG A 35 -6.76 -15.46 6.19
C ARG A 35 -7.47 -16.11 5.01
N ARG A 36 -8.66 -15.63 4.67
CA ARG A 36 -9.50 -16.13 3.59
C ARG A 36 -8.76 -16.23 2.25
N SER A 37 -8.22 -15.11 1.76
CA SER A 37 -7.47 -15.06 0.50
C SER A 37 -6.12 -15.80 0.58
N MET A 38 -5.50 -15.85 1.76
CA MET A 38 -4.20 -16.50 1.93
C MET A 38 -4.28 -18.02 2.13
N THR A 39 -5.48 -18.61 2.24
CA THR A 39 -5.65 -20.04 2.55
C THR A 39 -6.76 -20.75 1.78
N SER A 40 -7.91 -20.11 1.60
CA SER A 40 -9.16 -20.80 1.24
C SER A 40 -9.74 -20.37 -0.09
N ASP A 41 -9.76 -19.07 -0.38
CA ASP A 41 -10.25 -18.56 -1.66
C ASP A 41 -9.27 -18.92 -2.79
N THR A 42 -9.79 -19.17 -3.98
CA THR A 42 -8.96 -19.37 -5.17
C THR A 42 -8.46 -18.00 -5.64
N GLU A 43 -7.18 -17.74 -5.40
CA GLU A 43 -6.53 -16.49 -5.77
C GLU A 43 -5.49 -16.68 -6.88
N ILE A 44 -5.16 -15.61 -7.59
CA ILE A 44 -4.04 -15.59 -8.53
C ILE A 44 -3.22 -14.32 -8.34
N GLY A 45 -1.91 -14.45 -8.46
CA GLY A 45 -0.97 -13.34 -8.36
C GLY A 45 0.28 -13.57 -9.21
N ILE A 46 0.98 -12.48 -9.50
CA ILE A 46 2.25 -12.47 -10.20
C ILE A 46 3.26 -11.77 -9.30
N ASN A 47 4.41 -12.41 -9.16
CA ASN A 47 5.56 -11.89 -8.43
C ASN A 47 6.64 -11.53 -9.45
N ILE A 48 7.04 -10.27 -9.45
CA ILE A 48 7.93 -9.68 -10.45
C ILE A 48 9.23 -9.29 -9.76
N VAL A 49 10.32 -9.90 -10.23
CA VAL A 49 11.69 -9.44 -10.00
C VAL A 49 12.24 -9.11 -11.37
N ASP A 50 12.36 -7.81 -11.63
CA ASP A 50 12.86 -7.30 -12.90
C ASP A 50 14.37 -7.57 -13.04
N THR A 51 14.83 -7.64 -14.29
CA THR A 51 16.25 -7.75 -14.62
C THR A 51 16.86 -6.42 -15.06
N GLU A 52 16.04 -5.42 -15.39
CA GLU A 52 16.53 -4.08 -15.71
C GLU A 52 16.80 -3.28 -14.42
N LEU A 53 18.05 -2.82 -14.29
CA LEU A 53 18.55 -2.15 -13.08
C LEU A 53 18.80 -0.67 -13.33
N VAL A 54 18.60 0.14 -12.28
CA VAL A 54 18.90 1.58 -12.27
C VAL A 54 19.56 1.97 -10.94
N GLN A 55 20.37 3.03 -10.95
CA GLN A 55 20.86 3.65 -9.72
C GLN A 55 19.79 4.60 -9.16
N SER A 56 19.42 4.42 -7.89
CA SER A 56 18.60 5.39 -7.16
C SER A 56 19.43 6.61 -6.72
N PRO A 57 18.78 7.73 -6.34
CA PRO A 57 19.43 8.85 -5.68
C PRO A 57 20.13 8.49 -4.35
N ASP A 58 19.74 7.37 -3.73
CA ASP A 58 20.42 6.80 -2.56
C ASP A 58 21.75 6.10 -2.92
N ASN A 59 22.17 6.13 -4.19
CA ASN A 59 23.30 5.39 -4.75
C ASN A 59 23.18 3.86 -4.61
N ILE A 60 21.96 3.33 -4.55
CA ILE A 60 21.67 1.90 -4.48
C ILE A 60 21.14 1.42 -5.84
N THR A 61 21.60 0.26 -6.29
CA THR A 61 21.12 -0.36 -7.52
C THR A 61 19.82 -1.10 -7.22
N VAL A 62 18.76 -0.74 -7.93
CA VAL A 62 17.40 -1.25 -7.72
C VAL A 62 16.76 -1.66 -9.05
N ASN A 63 15.62 -2.35 -8.98
CA ASN A 63 14.88 -2.77 -10.16
C ASN A 63 14.09 -1.59 -10.74
N LYS A 64 14.26 -1.35 -12.04
CA LYS A 64 13.64 -0.21 -12.74
C LYS A 64 12.12 -0.27 -12.65
N LEU A 65 11.51 -1.43 -12.92
CA LEU A 65 10.06 -1.59 -12.86
C LEU A 65 9.51 -1.28 -11.45
N ALA A 66 10.12 -1.87 -10.41
CA ALA A 66 9.65 -1.72 -9.04
C ALA A 66 9.77 -0.26 -8.57
N ARG A 67 10.91 0.38 -8.80
CA ARG A 67 11.14 1.80 -8.50
C ARG A 67 10.14 2.69 -9.22
N ASN A 68 9.99 2.52 -10.53
CA ASN A 68 9.09 3.36 -11.33
C ASN A 68 7.64 3.21 -10.88
N PHE A 69 7.22 1.99 -10.55
CA PHE A 69 5.88 1.73 -10.04
C PHE A 69 5.65 2.45 -8.70
N ARG A 70 6.61 2.38 -7.77
CA ARG A 70 6.55 3.11 -6.51
C ARG A 70 6.49 4.63 -6.72
N ILE A 71 7.30 5.19 -7.62
CA ILE A 71 7.25 6.64 -7.96
C ILE A 71 5.86 7.03 -8.43
N GLN A 72 5.26 6.26 -9.34
CA GLN A 72 3.92 6.55 -9.86
C GLN A 72 2.85 6.50 -8.76
N LYS A 73 2.94 5.56 -7.81
CA LYS A 73 2.03 5.51 -6.65
C LYS A 73 2.23 6.73 -5.74
N PHE A 74 3.47 7.17 -5.52
CA PHE A 74 3.75 8.37 -4.73
C PHE A 74 3.27 9.64 -5.45
N MET A 75 3.39 9.71 -6.78
CA MET A 75 2.83 10.80 -7.59
C MET A 75 1.31 10.84 -7.46
N GLU A 76 0.65 9.69 -7.50
CA GLU A 76 -0.80 9.60 -7.31
C GLU A 76 -1.20 10.12 -5.92
N ALA A 77 -0.49 9.68 -4.88
CA ALA A 77 -0.72 10.03 -3.48
C ALA A 77 -0.49 11.53 -3.18
N THR A 78 0.66 12.05 -3.62
CA THR A 78 1.17 13.38 -3.26
C THR A 78 0.82 14.47 -4.26
N LYS A 79 0.43 14.11 -5.49
CA LYS A 79 0.29 15.01 -6.66
C LYS A 79 1.57 15.73 -7.09
N LEU A 80 2.73 15.35 -6.56
CA LEU A 80 4.03 15.81 -7.08
C LEU A 80 4.32 15.15 -8.43
N THR A 81 5.11 15.80 -9.27
CA THR A 81 5.49 15.25 -10.58
C THR A 81 6.43 14.05 -10.43
N TYR A 82 6.44 13.19 -11.45
CA TYR A 82 7.36 12.04 -11.52
C TYR A 82 8.82 12.48 -11.32
N ASP A 83 9.29 13.45 -12.10
CA ASP A 83 10.69 13.90 -12.06
C ASP A 83 11.10 14.43 -10.69
N LYS A 84 10.16 15.10 -9.99
CA LYS A 84 10.42 15.59 -8.63
C LYS A 84 10.59 14.43 -7.64
N LEU A 85 9.78 13.39 -7.75
CA LEU A 85 9.84 12.21 -6.88
C LEU A 85 10.98 11.26 -7.25
N ASP A 86 11.38 11.20 -8.52
CA ASP A 86 12.49 10.37 -8.98
C ASP A 86 13.85 10.96 -8.56
N ALA A 87 13.94 12.29 -8.45
CA ALA A 87 15.13 12.99 -7.95
C ALA A 87 15.33 12.85 -6.43
N MET A 88 14.32 12.39 -5.69
CA MET A 88 14.38 12.23 -4.23
C MET A 88 15.04 10.90 -3.83
N THR A 89 15.81 10.95 -2.74
CA THR A 89 16.13 9.75 -1.95
C THR A 89 14.86 9.09 -1.44
N PHE A 90 14.95 7.81 -1.04
CA PHE A 90 13.78 7.11 -0.51
C PHE A 90 13.18 7.82 0.71
N LEU A 91 14.03 8.27 1.64
CA LEU A 91 13.59 8.95 2.85
C LEU A 91 12.93 10.31 2.54
N GLU A 92 13.49 11.11 1.62
CA GLU A 92 12.87 12.36 1.19
C GLU A 92 11.50 12.12 0.54
N ALA A 93 11.36 11.05 -0.26
CA ALA A 93 10.08 10.67 -0.84
C ALA A 93 9.07 10.23 0.22
N CYS A 94 9.50 9.54 1.29
CA CYS A 94 8.66 9.21 2.44
C CYS A 94 8.24 10.44 3.23
N ASP A 95 9.12 11.42 3.40
CA ASP A 95 8.79 12.70 4.03
C ASP A 95 7.81 13.51 3.18
N ALA A 96 7.93 13.46 1.86
CA ALA A 96 6.94 14.04 0.94
C ALA A 96 5.58 13.36 1.05
N LEU A 97 5.54 12.04 1.28
CA LEU A 97 4.30 11.29 1.51
C LEU A 97 3.65 11.69 2.85
N GLU A 98 4.44 11.85 3.91
CA GLU A 98 3.96 12.35 5.20
C GLU A 98 3.41 13.78 5.06
N ALA A 99 4.16 14.68 4.45
CA ALA A 99 3.73 16.05 4.23
C ALA A 99 2.43 16.12 3.42
N ALA A 100 2.27 15.25 2.42
CA ALA A 100 1.04 15.15 1.65
C ALA A 100 -0.14 14.62 2.48
N ALA A 101 0.10 13.74 3.46
CA ALA A 101 -0.95 13.24 4.34
C ALA A 101 -1.53 14.35 5.24
N HIS A 102 -0.71 15.30 5.67
CA HIS A 102 -1.14 16.44 6.50
C HIS A 102 -1.47 17.71 5.71
N ASP A 103 -1.46 17.65 4.38
CA ASP A 103 -1.85 18.76 3.52
C ASP A 103 -3.38 18.91 3.49
N ASP A 104 -3.90 20.12 3.68
CA ASP A 104 -5.34 20.44 3.50
C ASP A 104 -5.73 20.56 2.01
N GLY A 105 -4.74 20.44 1.12
CA GLY A 105 -4.82 20.69 -0.31
C GLY A 105 -5.15 19.47 -1.18
N THR A 106 -4.30 19.23 -2.18
CA THR A 106 -4.65 18.46 -3.38
C THR A 106 -4.27 16.98 -3.33
N SER A 107 -3.50 16.57 -2.31
CA SER A 107 -3.16 15.17 -2.07
C SER A 107 -4.41 14.30 -1.92
N ILE A 108 -4.25 12.98 -2.09
CA ILE A 108 -5.37 12.03 -1.94
C ILE A 108 -5.33 11.25 -0.63
N ILE A 109 -4.24 11.31 0.12
CA ILE A 109 -4.04 10.53 1.33
C ILE A 109 -4.13 11.39 2.59
N GLU A 110 -4.41 10.74 3.72
CA GLU A 110 -4.37 11.27 5.08
C GLU A 110 -3.80 10.21 6.03
N PRO A 111 -3.33 10.57 7.24
CA PRO A 111 -2.87 9.60 8.22
C PRO A 111 -3.98 8.63 8.57
N TYR A 112 -3.66 7.34 8.58
CA TYR A 112 -4.58 6.32 9.07
C TYR A 112 -4.29 6.03 10.53
N SER A 113 -5.17 6.50 11.41
CA SER A 113 -5.25 6.07 12.80
C SER A 113 -6.47 5.18 12.98
N VAL A 114 -6.27 3.99 13.54
CA VAL A 114 -7.38 3.16 14.03
C VAL A 114 -7.86 3.80 15.32
N GLU A 115 -9.02 4.45 15.27
CA GLU A 115 -9.74 4.84 16.49
C GLU A 115 -10.52 3.62 16.97
N ASP A 116 -10.27 3.22 18.22
CA ASP A 116 -11.03 2.15 18.84
C ASP A 116 -12.49 2.58 18.96
N GLN A 117 -13.39 1.76 18.44
CA GLN A 117 -14.82 2.03 18.49
C GLN A 117 -15.47 0.93 19.29
N ALA A 118 -16.36 1.30 20.23
CA ALA A 118 -17.02 0.35 21.12
C ALA A 118 -17.70 -0.82 20.39
N HIS A 119 -18.11 -0.64 19.13
CA HIS A 119 -18.71 -1.71 18.33
C HIS A 119 -17.72 -2.84 17.97
N PHE A 120 -16.39 -2.61 18.01
CA PHE A 120 -15.37 -3.63 17.80
C PHE A 120 -15.45 -4.75 18.85
N ASP A 121 -15.77 -4.43 20.11
CA ASP A 121 -15.95 -5.41 21.19
C ASP A 121 -17.21 -6.27 21.02
N PHE A 122 -18.16 -5.81 20.21
CA PHE A 122 -19.45 -6.47 20.01
C PHE A 122 -19.56 -7.15 18.64
N VAL A 123 -18.48 -7.23 17.86
CA VAL A 123 -18.48 -7.96 16.59
C VAL A 123 -18.71 -9.45 16.87
N PRO A 124 -19.86 -10.03 16.50
CA PRO A 124 -20.13 -11.43 16.81
C PRO A 124 -19.17 -12.35 16.06
N ASP A 125 -18.73 -13.43 16.69
CA ASP A 125 -17.86 -14.44 16.05
C ASP A 125 -18.46 -14.96 14.73
N ALA A 126 -19.78 -15.07 14.64
CA ALA A 126 -20.47 -15.44 13.42
C ALA A 126 -20.21 -14.46 12.26
N LEU A 127 -20.16 -13.15 12.53
CA LEU A 127 -19.85 -12.14 11.51
C LEU A 127 -18.37 -12.19 11.13
N ARG A 128 -17.48 -12.35 12.13
CA ARG A 128 -16.04 -12.56 11.89
C ARG A 128 -15.81 -13.76 10.97
N GLN A 129 -16.47 -14.89 11.25
CA GLN A 129 -16.36 -16.11 10.44
C GLN A 129 -16.92 -15.96 9.01
N ILE A 130 -17.90 -15.07 8.78
CA ILE A 130 -18.38 -14.76 7.43
C ILE A 130 -17.36 -13.91 6.65
N VAL A 131 -16.72 -12.94 7.32
CA VAL A 131 -15.82 -11.97 6.69
C VAL A 131 -14.42 -12.55 6.47
N ASP A 132 -13.83 -13.15 7.50
CA ASP A 132 -12.51 -13.78 7.47
C ASP A 132 -12.55 -15.09 8.28
N PRO A 133 -13.02 -16.20 7.68
CA PRO A 133 -13.22 -17.47 8.38
C PRO A 133 -11.93 -17.99 8.99
N ASP A 134 -11.97 -18.24 10.29
CA ASP A 134 -10.95 -19.00 10.97
C ASP A 134 -11.35 -20.48 10.96
N VAL A 135 -10.52 -21.35 10.39
CA VAL A 135 -10.63 -22.79 10.62
C VAL A 135 -10.39 -23.01 12.11
N GLU A 136 -11.48 -23.18 12.88
CA GLU A 136 -11.42 -23.82 14.18
C GLU A 136 -11.07 -25.29 13.89
N GLU A 137 -9.81 -25.65 14.12
CA GLU A 137 -9.46 -27.06 14.27
C GLU A 137 -10.14 -27.56 15.54
N ASN A 138 -10.99 -28.58 15.39
CA ASN A 138 -11.49 -29.40 16.51
C ASN A 138 -10.36 -30.15 17.20
#